data_AF-A0A2M8IT35-F1
#
_entry.id   AF-A0A2M8IT35-F1
#
_cell.length_a   1.000
_cell.length_b   1.000
_cell.length_c   1.000
_cell.angle_alpha   90.00
_cell.angle_beta   90.00
_cell.angle_gamma   90.00
#
_symmetry.space_group_name_H-M   'P 1'
#
loop_
_entity.id
_entity.type
_entity.pdbx_description
1 polymer ?
#
loop_
_entity_poly.entity_id
_entity_poly.type
_entity_poly.pdbx_seq_one_letter_code
_entity_poly.pdbx_strand_id
1 'polypeptide(L)'
;MEIRDVKPALALALLAGLAGCAPGQPFRTATGFTAHVLCSETFVTGQDPDRSFAEYVAPSIGRVAALATRYRVDRDGQAVEARFAGLFPARAVNRAGRGCTLVQGGQMPAPL
;
A
#
# COMPACT_ATOMS: atom_id res chain seq x y z
N MET A 1 2.38 23.57 31.83
CA MET A 1 1.59 22.55 31.11
C MET A 1 0.19 22.62 31.68
N GLU A 2 -0.58 23.62 31.26
CA GLU A 2 -1.85 23.98 31.89
C GLU A 2 -3.02 23.27 31.22
N ILE A 3 -4.09 23.06 31.98
CA ILE A 3 -5.36 22.44 31.55
C ILE A 3 -5.99 23.14 30.32
N ARG A 4 -5.56 24.37 30.01
CA ARG A 4 -5.98 25.14 28.83
C ARG A 4 -5.45 24.60 27.51
N ASP A 5 -4.29 23.95 27.50
CA ASP A 5 -3.69 23.36 26.29
C ASP A 5 -4.28 21.97 25.96
N VAL A 6 -4.93 21.32 26.93
CA VAL A 6 -5.56 20.00 26.77
C VAL A 6 -6.81 20.07 25.87
N LYS A 7 -7.57 21.16 25.94
CA LYS A 7 -8.81 21.33 25.14
C LYS A 7 -8.55 21.37 23.63
N PRO A 8 -7.64 22.20 23.09
CA PRO A 8 -7.36 22.22 21.65
C PRO A 8 -6.71 20.91 21.19
N ALA A 9 -5.83 20.31 21.99
CA ALA A 9 -5.21 19.02 21.66
C ALA A 9 -6.24 17.89 21.56
N LEU A 10 -7.20 17.83 22.51
CA LEU A 10 -8.28 16.85 22.50
C LEU A 10 -9.23 17.05 21.31
N ALA A 11 -9.58 18.29 20.99
CA ALA A 11 -10.40 18.62 19.83
C ALA A 11 -9.71 18.23 18.51
N LEU A 12 -8.40 18.50 18.39
CA LEU A 12 -7.62 18.14 17.21
C LEU A 12 -7.50 16.61 17.06
N ALA A 13 -7.29 15.90 18.16
CA ALA A 13 -7.23 14.44 18.18
C ALA A 13 -8.59 13.82 17.81
N LEU A 14 -9.70 14.36 18.32
CA LEU A 14 -11.05 13.94 17.95
C LEU A 14 -11.36 14.19 16.47
N LEU A 15 -11.02 15.37 15.94
CA LEU A 15 -11.18 15.70 14.53
C LEU A 15 -10.33 14.79 13.62
N ALA A 16 -9.07 14.55 13.99
CA ALA A 16 -8.21 13.62 13.26
C ALA A 16 -8.72 12.18 13.31
N GLY A 17 -9.25 11.73 14.46
CA GLY A 17 -9.88 10.43 14.62
C GLY A 17 -11.14 10.29 13.77
N LEU A 18 -12.03 11.29 13.80
CA LEU A 18 -13.26 11.33 13.00
C LEU A 18 -12.97 11.40 11.49
N ALA A 19 -11.89 12.08 11.09
CA ALA A 19 -11.45 12.13 9.70
C ALA A 19 -10.75 10.85 9.23
N GLY A 20 -10.56 9.84 10.10
CA GLY A 20 -9.84 8.61 9.76
C GLY A 20 -8.35 8.83 9.49
N CYS A 21 -7.79 9.96 9.93
CA CYS A 21 -6.38 10.30 9.80
C CYS A 21 -5.54 9.52 10.82
N ALA A 22 -5.45 8.21 10.66
CA ALA A 22 -4.43 7.43 11.34
C ALA A 22 -3.08 7.65 10.62
N PRO A 23 -1.99 7.99 11.34
CA PRO A 23 -0.73 8.43 10.73
C PRO A 23 -0.10 7.43 9.75
N GLY A 24 -0.42 6.13 9.86
CA GLY A 24 0.07 5.08 8.95
C GLY A 24 -0.88 4.72 7.80
N GLN A 25 -2.11 5.25 7.77
CA GLN A 25 -3.12 4.82 6.82
C GLN A 25 -2.78 5.15 5.36
N PRO A 26 -2.27 6.35 5.02
CA PRO A 26 -1.92 6.67 3.64
C PRO A 26 -0.86 5.71 3.07
N PHE A 27 0.14 5.34 3.88
CA PHE A 27 1.20 4.42 3.46
C PHE A 27 0.70 2.99 3.28
N ARG A 28 -0.21 2.53 4.15
CA ARG A 28 -0.89 1.23 3.97
C ARG A 28 -1.76 1.22 2.71
N THR A 29 -2.46 2.31 2.42
CA THR A 29 -3.24 2.44 1.20
C THR A 29 -2.33 2.44 -0.04
N ALA A 30 -1.23 3.19 -0.04
CA ALA A 30 -0.31 3.26 -1.17
C ALA A 30 0.33 1.89 -1.50
N THR A 31 0.77 1.16 -0.49
CA THR A 31 1.38 -0.18 -0.67
C THR A 31 0.33 -1.22 -1.06
N GLY A 32 -0.85 -1.21 -0.44
CA GLY A 32 -1.99 -2.05 -0.85
C GLY A 32 -2.41 -1.80 -2.29
N PHE A 33 -2.54 -0.54 -2.68
CA PHE A 33 -2.84 -0.13 -4.05
C PHE A 33 -1.76 -0.62 -5.03
N THR A 34 -0.49 -0.37 -4.72
CA THR A 34 0.65 -0.83 -5.53
C THR A 34 0.62 -2.34 -5.74
N ALA A 35 0.52 -3.12 -4.66
CA ALA A 35 0.51 -4.57 -4.75
C ALA A 35 -0.69 -5.09 -5.57
N HIS A 36 -1.88 -4.54 -5.34
CA HIS A 36 -3.10 -4.99 -6.03
C HIS A 36 -3.09 -4.65 -7.52
N VAL A 37 -2.79 -3.39 -7.87
CA VAL A 37 -2.76 -2.94 -9.26
C VAL A 37 -1.72 -3.72 -10.04
N LEU A 38 -0.48 -3.79 -9.54
CA LEU A 38 0.58 -4.53 -10.25
C LEU A 38 0.29 -6.02 -10.36
N CYS A 39 -0.35 -6.65 -9.36
CA CYS A 39 -0.79 -8.04 -9.48
C CYS A 39 -1.78 -8.21 -10.64
N SER A 40 -2.81 -7.37 -10.70
CA SER A 40 -3.82 -7.45 -11.76
C SER A 40 -3.22 -7.19 -13.13
N GLU A 41 -2.39 -6.15 -13.25
CA GLU A 41 -1.70 -5.82 -14.48
C GLU A 41 -0.78 -6.96 -14.95
N THR A 42 -0.04 -7.55 -14.02
CA THR A 42 0.94 -8.59 -14.35
C THR A 42 0.31 -9.94 -14.69
N PHE A 43 -0.66 -10.40 -13.88
CA PHE A 43 -1.16 -11.77 -13.95
C PHE A 43 -2.54 -11.92 -14.58
N VAL A 44 -3.33 -10.84 -14.63
CA VAL A 44 -4.64 -10.86 -15.29
C VAL A 44 -4.51 -10.30 -16.71
N THR A 45 -3.85 -9.16 -16.89
CA THR A 45 -3.70 -8.54 -18.22
C THR A 45 -2.38 -8.87 -18.93
N GLY A 46 -1.39 -9.40 -18.21
CA GLY A 46 -0.12 -9.86 -18.80
C GLY A 46 0.88 -8.72 -19.09
N GLN A 47 0.70 -7.56 -18.47
CA GLN A 47 1.55 -6.40 -18.67
C GLN A 47 2.86 -6.47 -17.88
N ASP A 48 3.81 -5.62 -18.30
CA ASP A 48 5.07 -5.45 -17.61
C ASP A 48 4.86 -4.65 -16.30
N PRO A 49 5.25 -5.20 -15.14
CA PRO A 49 5.02 -4.55 -13.84
C PRO A 49 5.73 -3.21 -13.69
N ASP A 50 6.91 -3.05 -14.29
CA ASP A 50 7.71 -1.83 -14.15
C ASP A 50 7.10 -0.68 -14.96
N ARG A 51 6.63 -0.99 -16.17
CA ARG A 51 5.84 -0.08 -16.97
C ARG A 51 4.52 0.29 -16.27
N SER A 52 3.75 -0.69 -15.81
CA SER A 52 2.49 -0.42 -15.09
C SER A 52 2.71 0.38 -13.81
N PHE A 53 3.83 0.20 -13.12
CA PHE A 53 4.17 1.03 -11.96
C PHE A 53 4.41 2.47 -12.36
N ALA A 54 5.23 2.71 -13.39
CA ALA A 54 5.55 4.05 -13.86
C ALA A 54 4.33 4.80 -14.42
N GLU A 55 3.46 4.10 -15.16
CA GLU A 55 2.33 4.70 -15.88
C GLU A 55 1.06 4.83 -15.03
N TYR A 56 0.78 3.88 -14.13
CA TYR A 56 -0.48 3.87 -13.36
C TYR A 56 -0.27 4.10 -11.86
N VAL A 57 0.71 3.43 -11.24
CA VAL A 57 0.84 3.46 -9.78
C VAL A 57 1.51 4.74 -9.30
N ALA A 58 2.69 5.06 -9.83
CA ALA A 58 3.48 6.22 -9.44
C ALA A 58 2.72 7.55 -9.49
N PRO A 59 1.95 7.87 -10.56
CA PRO A 59 1.14 9.10 -10.58
C PRO A 59 -0.01 9.05 -9.57
N SER A 60 -0.57 7.87 -9.28
CA SER A 60 -1.71 7.71 -8.36
C SER A 60 -1.34 7.87 -6.89
N ILE A 61 -0.16 7.40 -6.49
CA ILE A 61 0.33 7.53 -5.10
C ILE A 61 1.17 8.79 -4.87
N GLY A 62 1.54 9.49 -5.96
CA GLY A 62 2.33 10.71 -5.94
C GLY A 62 3.85 10.46 -5.88
N ARG A 63 4.62 11.44 -6.37
CA ARG A 63 6.08 11.32 -6.62
C ARG A 63 6.88 10.90 -5.38
N VAL A 64 6.60 11.50 -4.21
CA VAL A 64 7.33 11.17 -2.97
C VAL A 64 7.07 9.72 -2.56
N ALA A 65 5.81 9.27 -2.63
CA ALA A 65 5.48 7.92 -2.26
C ALA A 65 6.01 6.90 -3.27
N ALA A 66 5.98 7.22 -4.57
CA ALA A 66 6.57 6.40 -5.61
C ALA A 66 8.07 6.17 -5.38
N LEU A 67 8.82 7.22 -5.04
CA LEU A 67 10.26 7.13 -4.76
C LEU A 67 10.58 6.27 -3.53
N ALA A 68 9.70 6.26 -2.52
CA ALA A 68 9.86 5.47 -1.31
C ALA A 68 9.30 4.04 -1.43
N THR A 69 8.44 3.78 -2.41
CA THR A 69 7.80 2.47 -2.59
C THR A 69 8.74 1.51 -3.32
N ARG A 70 8.81 0.28 -2.83
CA ARG A 70 9.50 -0.85 -3.47
C ARG A 70 8.51 -1.98 -3.62
N TYR A 71 8.61 -2.74 -4.70
CA TYR A 71 7.80 -3.93 -4.90
C TYR A 71 8.62 -5.07 -5.48
N ARG A 72 8.08 -6.29 -5.35
CA ARG A 72 8.63 -7.52 -5.93
C ARG A 72 7.50 -8.35 -6.49
N VAL A 73 7.73 -8.92 -7.66
CA VAL A 73 6.80 -9.82 -8.34
C VAL A 73 7.31 -11.25 -8.17
N ASP A 74 6.52 -12.06 -7.50
CA ASP A 74 6.72 -13.51 -7.37
C ASP A 74 5.90 -14.20 -8.46
N ARG A 75 6.58 -14.58 -9.55
CA ARG A 75 5.95 -15.20 -10.72
C ARG A 75 5.46 -16.62 -10.42
N ASP A 76 6.18 -17.36 -9.58
CA ASP A 76 5.85 -18.74 -9.22
C ASP A 76 4.62 -18.80 -8.30
N GLY A 77 4.60 -17.94 -7.27
CA GLY A 77 3.47 -17.80 -6.36
C GLY A 77 2.34 -16.90 -6.88
N GLN A 78 2.47 -16.39 -8.11
CA GLN A 78 1.57 -15.40 -8.74
C GLN A 78 1.17 -14.26 -7.81
N ALA A 79 2.16 -13.63 -7.18
CA ALA A 79 1.95 -12.62 -6.16
C ALA A 79 2.80 -11.36 -6.39
N VAL A 80 2.33 -10.24 -5.84
CA VAL A 80 3.09 -9.00 -5.77
C VAL A 80 3.13 -8.50 -4.34
N GLU A 81 4.32 -8.12 -3.90
CA GLU A 81 4.54 -7.47 -2.61
C GLU A 81 4.97 -6.04 -2.80
N ALA A 82 4.50 -5.14 -1.95
CA ALA A 82 4.92 -3.76 -1.93
C ALA A 82 5.21 -3.31 -0.49
N ARG A 83 6.19 -2.41 -0.35
CA ARG A 83 6.60 -1.78 0.91
C ARG A 83 6.90 -0.32 0.69
N PHE A 84 6.60 0.50 1.68
CA PHE A 84 6.93 1.92 1.69
C PHE A 84 8.12 2.14 2.62
N ALA A 85 9.28 2.51 2.07
CA ALA A 85 10.52 2.71 2.81
C ALA A 85 10.86 1.55 3.77
N GLY A 86 10.60 0.30 3.34
CA GLY A 86 10.78 -0.91 4.16
C GLY A 86 9.67 -1.19 5.18
N LEU A 87 8.72 -0.27 5.36
CA LEU A 87 7.57 -0.37 6.26
C LEU A 87 6.27 -0.64 5.48
N PHE A 88 5.17 -0.77 6.22
CA PHE A 88 3.79 -0.88 5.70
C PHE A 88 3.65 -1.90 4.57
N PRO A 89 3.89 -3.18 4.82
CA PRO A 89 3.84 -4.14 3.76
C PRO A 89 2.42 -4.44 3.28
N ALA A 90 2.32 -4.74 1.99
CA ALA A 90 1.13 -5.31 1.40
C ALA A 90 1.50 -6.42 0.43
N ARG A 91 0.64 -7.44 0.32
CA ARG A 91 0.78 -8.55 -0.63
C ARG A 91 -0.54 -8.80 -1.32
N ALA A 92 -0.52 -8.89 -2.64
CA ALA A 92 -1.63 -9.33 -3.46
C ALA A 92 -1.29 -10.64 -4.15
N VAL A 93 -2.25 -11.55 -4.23
CA VAL A 93 -2.08 -12.87 -4.86
C VAL A 93 -3.17 -13.05 -5.91
N ASN A 94 -2.78 -13.43 -7.12
CA ASN A 94 -3.70 -13.84 -8.17
C ASN A 94 -4.22 -15.25 -7.88
N ARG A 95 -5.55 -15.41 -7.88
CA ARG A 95 -6.19 -16.73 -7.74
C ARG A 95 -7.10 -16.98 -8.93
N ALA A 96 -6.98 -18.18 -9.49
CA ALA A 96 -7.85 -18.63 -10.58
C ALA A 96 -9.34 -18.38 -10.25
N GLY A 97 -10.04 -17.70 -11.18
CA GLY A 97 -11.46 -17.36 -11.06
C GLY A 97 -11.81 -16.22 -10.10
N ARG A 98 -10.85 -15.62 -9.38
CA ARG A 98 -11.08 -14.47 -8.48
C ARG A 98 -10.23 -13.25 -8.82
N GLY A 99 -9.17 -13.43 -9.61
CA GLY A 99 -8.19 -12.38 -9.88
C GLY A 99 -7.32 -12.09 -8.68
N CYS A 100 -6.77 -10.88 -8.63
CA CYS A 100 -5.88 -10.46 -7.56
C CYS A 100 -6.63 -10.03 -6.30
N THR A 101 -6.21 -10.55 -5.15
CA THR A 101 -6.77 -10.18 -3.85
C THR A 101 -5.66 -9.82 -2.88
N LEU A 102 -5.86 -8.75 -2.09
CA LEU A 102 -4.97 -8.41 -0.99
C LEU A 102 -5.05 -9.46 0.12
N VAL A 103 -3.91 -9.96 0.56
CA VAL A 103 -3.80 -10.90 1.68
C VAL A 103 -3.82 -10.09 2.97
N GLN A 104 -4.85 -10.29 3.79
CA GLN A 104 -4.96 -9.71 5.12
C GLN A 104 -4.30 -10.68 6.13
N GLY A 105 -3.30 -10.21 6.89
CA GLY A 105 -2.77 -10.91 8.06
C GLY A 105 -1.97 -12.20 7.83
N GLY A 106 -1.57 -12.53 6.59
CA GLY A 106 -0.82 -13.76 6.26
C GLY A 106 0.65 -13.52 5.94
N GLN A 107 1.51 -14.45 6.40
CA GLN A 107 2.97 -14.53 6.23
C GLN A 107 3.54 -13.53 5.20
N MET A 108 4.17 -12.48 5.71
CA MET A 108 5.00 -11.63 4.89
C MET A 108 6.31 -12.37 4.57
N PRO A 109 6.67 -12.56 3.30
CA PRO A 109 7.99 -13.09 2.95
C PRO A 109 9.08 -12.05 3.23
N ALA A 110 10.34 -12.49 3.21
CA ALA A 110 11.49 -11.74 3.71
C ALA A 110 11.59 -10.28 3.17
N PRO A 111 12.28 -9.38 3.89
CA PRO A 111 12.50 -7.99 3.45
C PRO A 111 13.11 -7.90 2.04
N LEU A 112 12.75 -6.85 1.30
CA LEU A 112 13.36 -6.48 0.01
C LEU A 112 14.61 -5.65 0.25
#